data_AF-A0A256YQ17-F1
#
_entry.id   AF-A0A256YQ17-F1
#
_cell.length_a   1.000
_cell.length_b   1.000
_cell.length_c   1.000
_cell.angle_alpha   90.00
_cell.angle_beta   90.00
_cell.angle_gamma   90.00
#
_symmetry.space_group_name_H-M   'P 1'
#
loop_
_entity.id
_entity.type
_entity.pdbx_description
1 polymer ?
#
loop_
_entity_poly.entity_id
_entity_poly.type
_entity_poly.pdbx_seq_one_letter_code
_entity_poly.pdbx_strand_id
1 'polypeptide(L)'
;MKIVKIAEVKNGMRNVSLKGKIVEIFEVKQVYTRYGRKEVANATLKDDSGEIILTLWESQIDMVSPGDNVKIEGAFITEFKGKLQVNVPRSGKIEVI
;
A
#
# COMPACT_ATOMS: atom_id res chain seq x y z
N MET A 1 12.49 -6.59 -12.41
CA MET A 1 11.42 -5.57 -12.26
C MET A 1 12.04 -4.30 -11.72
N LYS A 2 11.66 -3.12 -12.24
CA LYS A 2 12.21 -1.82 -11.78
C LYS A 2 11.41 -1.34 -10.56
N ILE A 3 12.11 -1.00 -9.49
CA ILE A 3 11.51 -0.30 -8.33
C ILE A 3 11.29 1.15 -8.74
N VAL A 4 10.06 1.63 -8.57
CA VAL A 4 9.66 3.01 -8.84
C VAL A 4 9.77 3.80 -7.54
N LYS A 5 10.17 5.06 -7.64
CA LYS A 5 10.20 5.99 -6.50
C LYS A 5 8.80 6.51 -6.21
N ILE A 6 8.47 6.75 -4.95
CA ILE A 6 7.15 7.26 -4.55
C ILE A 6 6.81 8.58 -5.27
N ALA A 7 7.77 9.50 -5.43
CA ALA A 7 7.53 10.77 -6.13
C ALA A 7 7.18 10.62 -7.63
N GLU A 8 7.47 9.46 -8.23
CA GLU A 8 7.22 9.20 -9.65
C GLU A 8 5.86 8.51 -9.91
N VAL A 9 5.16 8.09 -8.85
CA VAL A 9 3.89 7.37 -9.00
C VAL A 9 2.78 8.30 -9.49
N LYS A 10 1.92 7.77 -10.36
CA LYS A 10 0.78 8.49 -10.94
C LYS A 10 -0.46 7.61 -10.88
N ASN A 11 -1.62 8.26 -10.78
CA ASN A 11 -2.91 7.56 -10.85
C ASN A 11 -2.99 6.68 -12.12
N GLY A 12 -3.52 5.47 -11.98
CA GLY A 12 -3.69 4.53 -13.08
C GLY A 12 -2.48 3.65 -13.41
N MET A 13 -1.31 3.88 -12.78
CA MET A 13 -0.18 2.96 -12.91
C MET A 13 -0.51 1.58 -12.35
N ARG A 14 0.00 0.53 -13.01
CA ARG A 14 -0.23 -0.89 -12.66
C ARG A 14 1.08 -1.66 -12.69
N ASN A 15 1.11 -2.80 -12.00
CA ASN A 15 2.28 -3.66 -11.90
C ASN A 15 3.54 -2.91 -11.42
N VAL A 16 3.34 -2.00 -10.46
CA VAL A 16 4.40 -1.16 -9.89
C VAL A 16 5.06 -1.92 -8.74
N SER A 17 6.39 -1.79 -8.65
CA SER A 17 7.15 -2.26 -7.49
C SER A 17 7.68 -1.07 -6.71
N LEU A 18 7.52 -1.08 -5.39
CA LEU A 18 7.91 -0.01 -4.48
C LEU A 18 8.75 -0.59 -3.35
N LYS A 19 9.63 0.22 -2.77
CA LYS A 19 10.36 -0.12 -1.55
C LYS A 19 10.34 1.10 -0.65
N GLY A 20 10.03 0.88 0.63
CA GLY A 20 9.95 1.96 1.60
C GLY A 20 9.77 1.44 3.01
N LYS A 21 9.74 2.36 3.96
CA LYS A 21 9.49 2.11 5.37
C LYS A 21 8.03 2.40 5.71
N ILE A 22 7.40 1.53 6.48
CA ILE A 22 6.11 1.81 7.12
C ILE A 22 6.34 2.76 8.27
N VAL A 23 5.79 3.97 8.18
CA VAL A 23 5.93 5.01 9.20
C VAL A 23 4.86 4.86 10.27
N GLU A 24 3.62 4.63 9.85
CA GLU A 24 2.45 4.51 10.72
C GLU A 24 1.42 3.61 10.04
N ILE A 25 0.57 2.99 10.86
CA ILE A 25 -0.63 2.27 10.42
C ILE A 25 -1.81 2.93 11.14
N PHE A 26 -2.79 3.37 10.37
CA PHE A 26 -4.01 3.99 10.89
C PHE A 26 -4.99 2.94 11.40
N GLU A 27 -6.01 3.39 12.12
CA GLU A 27 -7.06 2.52 12.67
C GLU A 27 -7.69 1.62 11.59
N VAL A 28 -7.85 0.34 11.93
CA VAL A 28 -8.56 -0.64 11.11
C VAL A 28 -10.03 -0.26 11.04
N LYS A 29 -10.56 -0.21 9.82
CA LYS A 29 -11.97 0.08 9.56
C LYS A 29 -12.66 -1.13 8.97
N GLN A 30 -13.88 -1.39 9.45
CA GLN A 30 -14.76 -2.35 8.83
C GLN A 30 -15.59 -1.66 7.73
N VAL A 31 -15.54 -2.24 6.53
CA VAL A 31 -16.26 -1.75 5.34
C VAL A 31 -17.12 -2.85 4.75
N TYR A 32 -18.26 -2.49 4.19
CA TYR A 32 -19.11 -3.41 3.43
C TYR A 32 -18.78 -3.30 1.95
N THR A 33 -18.33 -4.42 1.38
CA THR A 33 -18.07 -4.54 -0.06
C THR A 33 -19.16 -5.42 -0.70
N ARG A 34 -19.17 -5.50 -2.04
CA ARG A 34 -20.03 -6.46 -2.75
C ARG A 34 -19.76 -7.93 -2.37
N TYR A 35 -18.64 -8.21 -1.72
CA TYR A 35 -18.22 -9.52 -1.24
C TYR A 35 -18.41 -9.71 0.27
N GLY A 36 -19.19 -8.82 0.90
CA GLY A 36 -19.44 -8.84 2.34
C GLY A 36 -18.53 -7.90 3.14
N ARG A 37 -18.55 -8.08 4.47
CA ARG A 37 -17.77 -7.29 5.41
C ARG A 37 -16.27 -7.57 5.23
N LYS A 38 -15.49 -6.50 5.18
CA LYS A 38 -14.03 -6.51 5.05
C LYS A 38 -13.37 -5.52 5.98
N GLU A 39 -12.12 -5.79 6.31
CA GLU A 39 -11.25 -4.93 7.09
C GLU A 39 -10.21 -4.26 6.18
N VAL A 40 -10.02 -2.96 6.42
CA VAL A 40 -9.07 -2.15 5.69
C VAL A 40 -8.36 -1.22 6.67
N ALA A 41 -7.05 -1.11 6.52
CA ALA A 41 -6.24 -0.10 7.19
C ALA A 41 -5.45 0.69 6.13
N ASN A 42 -5.21 1.96 6.42
CA ASN A 42 -4.22 2.73 5.67
C ASN A 42 -2.90 2.66 6.43
N ALA A 43 -1.79 2.70 5.71
CA ALA A 43 -0.46 2.88 6.25
C ALA A 43 0.27 3.97 5.47
N THR A 44 1.19 4.67 6.13
CA THR A 44 2.08 5.62 5.46
C THR A 44 3.36 4.88 5.06
N LEU A 45 3.57 4.71 3.74
CA LEU A 45 4.80 4.18 3.17
C LEU A 45 5.71 5.35 2.77
N LYS A 46 6.96 5.31 3.22
CA LYS A 46 7.95 6.36 2.97
C LYS A 46 9.20 5.84 2.30
N ASP A 47 9.70 6.54 1.31
CA ASP A 47 11.04 6.37 0.77
C ASP A 47 11.81 7.70 0.82
N ASP A 48 12.97 7.76 0.18
CA ASP A 48 13.80 8.95 0.06
C ASP A 48 13.21 10.04 -0.84
N SER A 49 12.20 9.72 -1.64
CA SER A 49 11.55 10.63 -2.57
C SER A 49 10.23 11.22 -2.03
N GLY A 50 9.57 10.54 -1.09
CA GLY A 50 8.33 11.04 -0.50
C GLY A 50 7.55 9.99 0.30
N GLU A 51 6.27 10.30 0.52
CA GLU A 51 5.33 9.47 1.28
C GLU A 51 4.07 9.20 0.47
N ILE A 52 3.51 8.01 0.60
CA ILE A 52 2.25 7.60 -0.03
C ILE A 52 1.43 6.71 0.88
N ILE A 53 0.11 6.77 0.72
CA ILE A 53 -0.82 5.89 1.42
C ILE A 53 -0.74 4.49 0.81
N LEU A 54 -0.46 3.49 1.63
CA LEU A 54 -0.61 2.07 1.32
C LEU A 54 -1.94 1.58 1.91
N THR A 55 -2.82 1.06 1.05
CA THR A 55 -4.09 0.45 1.48
C THR A 55 -3.88 -1.04 1.74
N LEU A 56 -4.05 -1.45 3.00
CA LEU A 56 -3.89 -2.83 3.47
C LEU A 56 -5.27 -3.45 3.69
N TRP A 57 -5.53 -4.57 3.04
CA TRP A 57 -6.78 -5.31 3.17
C TRP A 57 -6.59 -6.60 3.96
N GLU A 58 -7.50 -6.87 4.89
CA GLU A 58 -7.59 -8.16 5.62
C GLU A 58 -6.22 -8.58 6.19
N SER A 59 -5.71 -9.75 5.81
CA SER A 59 -4.43 -10.30 6.26
C SER A 59 -3.21 -9.43 5.92
N GLN A 60 -3.30 -8.47 4.98
CA GLN A 60 -2.22 -7.54 4.71
C GLN A 60 -1.96 -6.59 5.87
N ILE A 61 -2.98 -6.34 6.71
CA ILE A 61 -2.87 -5.47 7.89
C ILE A 61 -1.87 -6.07 8.88
N ASP A 62 -1.91 -7.39 9.08
CA ASP A 62 -1.05 -8.11 10.01
C ASP A 62 0.35 -8.46 9.43
N MET A 63 0.57 -8.21 8.13
CA MET A 63 1.85 -8.52 7.47
C MET A 63 2.95 -7.50 7.75
N VAL A 64 2.61 -6.33 8.28
CA VAL A 64 3.53 -5.19 8.43
C VAL A 64 3.29 -4.47 9.75
N SER A 65 4.34 -3.86 10.29
CA SER A 65 4.31 -3.05 11.50
C SER A 65 4.98 -1.68 11.26
N PRO A 66 4.61 -0.63 12.01
CA PRO A 66 5.35 0.61 12.02
C PRO A 66 6.82 0.35 12.32
N GLY A 67 7.71 0.86 11.47
CA GLY A 67 9.15 0.62 11.55
C GLY A 67 9.68 -0.32 10.46
N ASP A 68 8.85 -1.18 9.89
CA ASP A 68 9.28 -2.17 8.91
C ASP A 68 9.74 -1.54 7.60
N ASN A 69 10.84 -2.06 7.04
CA ASN A 69 11.15 -1.83 5.64
C ASN A 69 10.44 -2.90 4.83
N VAL A 70 9.72 -2.49 3.79
CA VAL A 70 8.94 -3.40 2.96
C VAL A 70 9.30 -3.24 1.49
N LYS A 71 9.22 -4.36 0.79
CA LYS A 71 9.21 -4.44 -0.66
C LYS A 71 7.80 -4.83 -1.11
N ILE A 72 7.24 -4.05 -2.03
CA ILE A 72 5.92 -4.26 -2.59
C ILE A 72 6.08 -4.55 -4.08
N GLU A 73 5.42 -5.61 -4.57
CA GLU A 73 5.47 -6.03 -5.96
C GLU A 73 4.05 -6.23 -6.52
N GLY A 74 3.86 -5.87 -7.79
CA GLY A 74 2.57 -6.06 -8.48
C GLY A 74 1.47 -5.09 -8.03
N ALA A 75 1.82 -3.96 -7.41
CA ALA A 75 0.86 -2.98 -6.93
C ALA A 75 0.24 -2.16 -8.08
N PHE A 76 -0.90 -1.52 -7.79
CA PHE A 76 -1.52 -0.53 -8.66
C PHE A 76 -1.84 0.75 -7.88
N ILE A 77 -1.85 1.87 -8.60
CA ILE A 77 -2.06 3.19 -8.03
C ILE A 77 -3.46 3.67 -8.37
N THR A 78 -4.22 4.05 -7.35
CA THR A 78 -5.52 4.71 -7.49
C THR A 78 -5.50 6.06 -6.81
N GLU A 79 -6.48 6.90 -7.10
CA GLU A 79 -6.73 8.12 -6.37
C GLU A 79 -8.04 8.01 -5.59
N PHE A 80 -8.01 8.36 -4.31
CA PHE A 80 -9.19 8.44 -3.47
C PHE A 80 -9.21 9.77 -2.73
N LYS A 81 -10.28 10.55 -2.94
CA LYS A 81 -10.45 11.91 -2.37
C LYS A 81 -9.22 12.80 -2.61
N GLY A 82 -8.66 12.76 -3.82
CA GLY A 82 -7.50 13.56 -4.22
C GLY A 82 -6.15 13.09 -3.65
N LYS A 83 -6.10 11.91 -3.00
CA LYS A 83 -4.86 11.30 -2.51
C LYS A 83 -4.53 10.04 -3.28
N LEU A 84 -3.31 9.93 -3.78
CA LEU A 84 -2.81 8.70 -4.38
C LEU A 84 -2.66 7.60 -3.32
N GLN A 85 -3.02 6.39 -3.71
CA GLN A 85 -2.98 5.20 -2.88
C GLN A 85 -2.34 4.04 -3.63
N VAL A 86 -1.42 3.36 -2.95
CA VAL A 86 -0.86 2.08 -3.37
C VAL A 86 -1.79 0.98 -2.91
N ASN A 87 -2.23 0.14 -3.83
CA ASN A 87 -3.04 -1.03 -3.53
C ASN A 87 -2.32 -2.28 -4.03
N VAL A 88 -2.33 -3.34 -3.22
CA VAL A 88 -1.68 -4.61 -3.56
C VAL A 88 -2.77 -5.65 -3.82
N PRO A 89 -2.93 -6.13 -5.07
CA PRO A 89 -3.90 -7.17 -5.38
C PRO A 89 -3.45 -8.51 -4.78
N ARG A 90 -4.34 -9.52 -4.77
CA ARG A 90 -4.00 -10.87 -4.29
C ARG A 90 -2.80 -11.51 -5.02
N SER A 91 -2.55 -11.12 -6.27
CA SER A 91 -1.41 -11.58 -7.06
C SER A 91 -0.12 -10.80 -6.79
N GLY A 92 -0.20 -9.69 -6.05
CA GLY A 92 0.95 -8.91 -5.62
C GLY A 92 1.55 -9.47 -4.33
N LYS A 93 2.71 -8.93 -3.95
CA LYS A 93 3.46 -9.37 -2.77
C LYS A 93 3.82 -8.17 -1.90
N ILE A 94 3.70 -8.33 -0.58
CA ILE A 94 4.30 -7.46 0.43
C ILE A 94 5.29 -8.33 1.20
N GLU A 95 6.53 -7.86 1.31
CA GLU A 95 7.61 -8.57 1.99
C GLU A 95 8.37 -7.61 2.90
N VAL A 96 8.45 -7.94 4.19
CA VAL A 96 9.31 -7.23 5.15
C VAL A 96 10.76 -7.65 4.92
N ILE A 97 11.68 -6.68 4.88
CA ILE A 97 13.09 -6.83 4.50
C ILE A 97 14.06 -6.10 5.44
#